data_AF-A0A851LJE7-F1
#
_entry.id   AF-A0A851LJE7-F1
#
_cell.length_a   1.000
_cell.length_b   1.000
_cell.length_c   1.000
_cell.angle_alpha   90.00
_cell.angle_beta   90.00
_cell.angle_gamma   90.00
#
_symmetry.space_group_name_H-M   'P 1'
#
loop_
_entity.id
_entity.type
_entity.pdbx_description
1 polymer ?
#
loop_
_entity_poly.entity_id
_entity_poly.type
_entity_poly.pdbx_seq_one_letter_code
_entity_poly.pdbx_strand_id
1 'polypeptide(L)'
;TPRCRGDALRAFHAALRSAPAPGRSPAVKEQAQGTVLKVLTAFKSSEIEQAVNSLDRNGVDLLMKYIYKGFEKPTENSSAILLQWHEKVRARRSLGSAALRGAHRCF
;
A
#
# COMPACT_ATOMS: atom_id res chain seq x y z
N THR A 1 4.99 22.74 -1.10
CA THR A 1 6.35 22.25 -0.76
C THR A 1 6.64 21.00 -1.57
N PRO A 2 7.76 20.91 -2.31
CA PRO A 2 8.08 19.70 -3.05
C PRO A 2 8.49 18.61 -2.05
N ARG A 3 7.67 17.57 -1.93
CA ARG A 3 7.92 16.46 -1.01
C ARG A 3 9.19 15.75 -1.46
N CYS A 4 10.26 15.82 -0.67
CA CYS A 4 11.46 15.03 -0.92
C CYS A 4 11.05 13.56 -0.98
N ARG A 5 11.46 12.86 -2.04
CA ARG A 5 11.03 11.48 -2.35
C ARG A 5 11.26 10.50 -1.19
N GLY A 6 12.29 10.73 -0.37
CA GLY A 6 12.57 9.97 0.84
C GLY A 6 11.53 10.14 1.96
N ASP A 7 10.90 11.30 2.08
CA ASP A 7 9.88 11.57 3.10
C ASP A 7 8.56 10.88 2.80
N ALA A 8 8.22 10.72 1.52
CA ALA A 8 7.01 10.00 1.11
C ALA A 8 7.05 8.52 1.53
N LEU A 9 8.18 7.83 1.30
CA LEU A 9 8.38 6.45 1.73
C LEU A 9 8.41 6.33 3.26
N ARG A 10 9.10 7.24 3.97
CA ARG A 10 9.08 7.25 5.45
C ARG A 10 7.65 7.41 5.99
N ALA A 11 6.88 8.35 5.44
CA ALA A 11 5.50 8.58 5.82
C ALA A 11 4.61 7.35 5.54
N PHE A 12 4.82 6.69 4.40
CA PHE A 12 4.12 5.45 4.06
C PHE A 12 4.39 4.32 5.05
N HIS A 13 5.66 4.05 5.35
CA HIS A 13 6.04 3.06 6.34
C HIS A 13 5.52 3.40 7.74
N ALA A 14 5.54 4.67 8.13
CA ALA A 14 4.99 5.13 9.41
C ALA A 14 3.47 4.96 9.47
N ALA A 15 2.75 5.29 8.39
CA ALA A 15 1.30 5.17 8.31
C ALA A 15 0.86 3.71 8.42
N LEU A 16 1.52 2.78 7.74
CA LEU A 16 1.22 1.34 7.83
C LEU A 16 1.53 0.78 9.23
N ARG A 17 2.60 1.23 9.89
CA ARG A 17 2.92 0.83 11.27
C ARG A 17 2.00 1.45 12.32
N SER A 18 1.33 2.56 12.00
CA SER A 18 0.38 3.22 12.90
C SER A 18 -0.94 2.47 13.05
N ALA A 19 -1.05 1.27 12.47
CA ALA A 19 -2.20 0.38 12.61
C ALA A 19 -2.65 0.31 14.09
N PRO A 20 -3.89 0.75 14.39
CA PRO A 20 -4.35 0.86 15.77
C PRO A 20 -4.43 -0.53 16.42
N ALA A 21 -3.85 -0.66 17.61
CA ALA A 21 -3.92 -1.87 18.41
C ALA A 21 -5.38 -2.34 18.64
N PRO A 22 -5.64 -3.65 18.75
CA PRO A 22 -6.95 -4.15 19.14
C PRO A 22 -7.35 -3.55 20.50
N GLY A 23 -8.57 -3.01 20.58
CA GLY A 23 -9.08 -2.31 21.77
C GLY A 23 -9.12 -0.77 21.71
N ARG A 24 -8.55 -0.13 20.66
CA ARG A 24 -8.71 1.33 20.47
C ARG A 24 -10.11 1.72 20.01
N SER A 25 -10.52 2.94 20.35
CA SER A 25 -11.82 3.52 20.00
C SER A 25 -12.03 3.56 18.47
N PRO A 26 -13.27 3.44 17.98
CA PRO A 26 -13.59 3.50 16.55
C PRO A 26 -13.05 4.76 15.86
N ALA A 27 -13.11 5.91 16.54
CA ALA A 27 -12.62 7.19 16.01
C ALA A 27 -11.11 7.18 15.70
N VAL A 28 -10.29 6.56 16.56
CA VAL A 28 -8.84 6.46 16.35
C VAL A 28 -8.52 5.52 15.19
N LYS A 29 -9.33 4.47 15.00
CA LYS A 29 -9.22 3.56 13.85
C LYS A 29 -9.50 4.30 12.54
N GLU A 30 -10.57 5.10 12.52
CA GLU A 30 -10.95 5.90 11.36
C GLU A 30 -9.90 6.99 11.03
N GLN A 31 -9.36 7.67 12.04
CA GLN A 31 -8.31 8.67 11.84
C GLN A 31 -7.02 8.05 11.27
N ALA A 32 -6.61 6.89 11.78
CA ALA A 32 -5.45 6.16 11.24
C ALA A 32 -5.69 5.73 9.78
N GLN A 33 -6.88 5.22 9.47
CA GLN A 33 -7.28 4.86 8.11
C GLN A 33 -7.23 6.06 7.16
N GLY A 34 -7.83 7.19 7.56
CA GLY A 34 -7.81 8.42 6.77
C GLY A 34 -6.39 8.92 6.50
N THR A 35 -5.47 8.74 7.46
CA THR A 35 -4.06 9.09 7.29
C THR A 35 -3.38 8.18 6.27
N VAL A 36 -3.60 6.87 6.34
CA VAL A 36 -3.06 5.91 5.35
C VAL A 36 -3.56 6.24 3.95
N LEU A 37 -4.87 6.45 3.78
CA LEU A 37 -5.45 6.77 2.48
C LEU A 37 -4.90 8.07 1.90
N LYS A 38 -4.76 9.13 2.71
CA LYS A 38 -4.12 10.39 2.29
C LYS A 38 -2.68 10.19 1.82
N VAL A 39 -1.94 9.29 2.48
CA VAL A 39 -0.59 8.96 2.04
C VAL A 39 -0.64 8.23 0.70
N LEU A 40 -1.48 7.20 0.55
CA LEU A 40 -1.61 6.42 -0.69
C LEU A 40 -2.01 7.27 -1.90
N THR A 41 -2.94 8.22 -1.74
CA THR A 41 -3.40 9.09 -2.83
C THR A 41 -2.39 10.18 -3.19
N ALA A 42 -1.45 10.50 -2.29
CA ALA A 42 -0.39 11.47 -2.55
C ALA A 42 0.82 10.89 -3.32
N PHE A 43 0.87 9.57 -3.54
CA PHE A 43 1.93 8.95 -4.34
C PHE A 43 1.68 9.14 -5.83
N LYS A 44 2.77 9.27 -6.59
CA LYS A 44 2.72 9.15 -8.05
C LYS A 44 2.74 7.68 -8.45
N SER A 45 2.08 7.33 -9.56
CA SER A 45 2.05 5.97 -10.08
C SER A 45 3.44 5.34 -10.26
N SER A 46 4.44 6.15 -10.63
CA SER A 46 5.85 5.72 -10.79
C SER A 46 6.56 5.37 -9.48
N GLU A 47 6.05 5.80 -8.33
CA GLU A 47 6.65 5.58 -7.01
C GLU A 47 6.03 4.37 -6.28
N ILE A 48 4.83 3.94 -6.71
CA ILE A 48 4.06 2.86 -6.08
C ILE A 48 4.85 1.56 -6.06
N GLU A 49 5.42 1.17 -7.20
CA GLU A 49 6.11 -0.12 -7.33
C GLU A 49 7.29 -0.24 -6.36
N GLN A 50 8.09 0.83 -6.25
CA GLN A 50 9.19 0.90 -5.28
C GLN A 50 8.68 0.78 -3.85
N ALA A 51 7.58 1.44 -3.51
CA ALA A 51 6.99 1.41 -2.17
C ALA A 51 6.42 0.03 -1.81
N VAL A 52 5.78 -0.67 -2.75
CA VAL A 52 5.32 -2.05 -2.51
C VAL A 52 6.52 -3.00 -2.40
N ASN A 53 7.59 -2.74 -3.16
CA ASN A 53 8.82 -3.54 -3.10
C ASN A 53 9.57 -3.42 -1.77
N SER A 54 9.45 -2.29 -1.07
CA SER A 54 10.07 -2.09 0.25
C SER A 54 9.30 -2.73 1.41
N LEU A 55 8.11 -3.29 1.17
CA LEU A 55 7.32 -4.00 2.18
C LEU A 55 7.65 -5.49 2.26
N ASP A 56 7.63 -6.03 3.47
CA ASP A 56 7.64 -7.47 3.74
C ASP A 56 6.25 -8.09 3.46
N ARG A 57 6.14 -9.42 3.55
CA ARG A 57 4.88 -10.14 3.28
C ARG A 57 3.72 -9.62 4.12
N ASN A 58 3.93 -9.40 5.42
CA ASN A 58 2.89 -8.90 6.32
C ASN A 58 2.49 -7.46 5.98
N GLY A 59 3.47 -6.62 5.59
CA GLY A 59 3.21 -5.27 5.11
C GLY A 59 2.35 -5.24 3.83
N VAL A 60 2.63 -6.14 2.88
CA VAL A 60 1.85 -6.29 1.64
C VAL A 60 0.42 -6.76 1.93
N ASP A 61 0.24 -7.72 2.85
CA ASP A 61 -1.07 -8.15 3.35
C ASP A 61 -1.86 -6.99 3.99
N LEU A 62 -1.19 -6.22 4.84
CA LEU A 62 -1.81 -5.08 5.52
C LEU A 62 -2.20 -3.97 4.54
N LEU A 63 -1.34 -3.66 3.58
CA LEU A 63 -1.62 -2.70 2.52
C LEU A 63 -2.87 -3.12 1.72
N MET A 64 -3.00 -4.40 1.36
CA MET A 64 -4.18 -4.91 0.67
C MET A 64 -5.48 -4.65 1.45
N LYS A 65 -5.46 -4.85 2.77
CA LYS A 65 -6.61 -4.55 3.65
C LYS A 65 -6.98 -3.07 3.60
N TYR A 66 -6.00 -2.17 3.66
CA TYR A 66 -6.25 -0.73 3.57
C TYR A 66 -6.79 -0.29 2.21
N ILE A 67 -6.36 -0.91 1.12
CA ILE A 67 -6.90 -0.65 -0.23
C ILE A 67 -8.39 -1.01 -0.30
N TYR A 68 -8.77 -2.20 0.18
CA TYR A 68 -10.19 -2.59 0.24
C TYR A 68 -11.02 -1.66 1.14
N LYS A 69 -10.47 -1.23 2.27
CA LYS A 69 -11.12 -0.21 3.12
C LYS A 69 -11.25 1.14 2.44
N GLY A 70 -10.30 1.53 1.60
CA GLY A 70 -10.40 2.74 0.77
C GLY A 70 -11.57 2.68 -0.22
N PHE A 71 -11.86 1.51 -0.76
CA PHE A 71 -13.03 1.32 -1.65
C PHE A 71 -14.38 1.36 -0.91
N GLU A 72 -14.42 1.06 0.40
CA GLU A 72 -15.65 1.22 1.20
C GLU A 72 -16.02 2.71 1.42
N LYS A 73 -15.03 3.61 1.39
CA LYS A 73 -15.20 5.06 1.56
C LYS A 73 -14.51 5.82 0.43
N PRO A 74 -15.01 5.72 -0.81
CA PRO A 74 -14.37 6.35 -1.94
C PRO A 74 -14.39 7.88 -1.79
N THR A 75 -13.21 8.48 -1.86
CA THR A 75 -13.06 9.94 -2.03
C THR A 75 -12.87 10.28 -3.51
N GLU A 76 -13.22 11.49 -3.91
CA GLU A 76 -13.11 11.92 -5.31
C GLU A 76 -11.69 11.68 -5.85
N ASN A 77 -11.57 11.06 -7.03
CA ASN A 77 -10.31 10.69 -7.70
C ASN A 77 -9.41 9.66 -6.99
N SER A 78 -9.81 9.13 -5.82
CA SER A 78 -9.01 8.12 -5.09
C SER A 78 -9.09 6.71 -5.67
N SER A 79 -10.15 6.37 -6.41
CA SER A 79 -10.35 5.01 -6.92
C SER A 79 -9.28 4.60 -7.95
N ALA A 80 -8.88 5.50 -8.85
CA ALA A 80 -7.88 5.21 -9.88
C ALA A 80 -6.51 4.87 -9.27
N ILE A 81 -6.05 5.68 -8.31
CA ILE A 81 -4.78 5.46 -7.63
C ILE A 81 -4.83 4.18 -6.77
N LEU A 82 -5.95 3.91 -6.08
CA LEU A 82 -6.15 2.68 -5.31
C LEU A 82 -6.11 1.41 -6.18
N LEU A 83 -6.63 1.46 -7.41
CA LEU A 83 -6.52 0.37 -8.37
C LEU A 83 -5.06 0.11 -8.81
N GLN A 84 -4.27 1.16 -8.99
CA GLN A 84 -2.83 1.02 -9.28
C GLN A 84 -2.08 0.37 -8.12
N TRP A 85 -2.38 0.78 -6.88
CA TRP A 85 -1.85 0.11 -5.68
C TRP A 85 -2.24 -1.37 -5.63
N HIS A 86 -3.51 -1.69 -5.90
CA HIS A 86 -4.03 -3.05 -5.92
C HIS A 86 -3.29 -3.93 -6.93
N GLU A 87 -3.09 -3.45 -8.16
CA GLU A 87 -2.38 -4.19 -9.21
C GLU A 87 -0.95 -4.56 -8.78
N LYS A 88 -0.20 -3.58 -8.24
CA LYS A 88 1.20 -3.79 -7.81
C LYS A 88 1.31 -4.71 -6.60
N VAL A 89 0.38 -4.60 -5.64
CA VAL A 89 0.27 -5.53 -4.52
C VAL A 89 -0.03 -6.95 -5.01
N ARG A 90 -1.00 -7.10 -5.91
CA ARG A 90 -1.37 -8.41 -6.49
C ARG A 90 -0.19 -9.04 -7.22
N ALA A 91 0.53 -8.27 -8.03
CA ALA A 91 1.73 -8.71 -8.73
C ALA A 91 2.82 -9.20 -7.76
N ARG A 92 3.06 -8.46 -6.68
CA ARG A 92 4.01 -8.84 -5.61
C ARG A 92 3.63 -10.14 -4.90
N ARG A 93 2.34 -10.34 -4.62
CA ARG A 93 1.84 -11.60 -4.05
C ARG A 93 1.99 -12.76 -5.03
N SER A 94 1.70 -12.56 -6.32
CA SER A 94 1.84 -13.61 -7.33
C SER A 94 3.29 -13.99 -7.60
N LEU A 95 4.24 -13.04 -7.50
CA LEU A 95 5.67 -13.32 -7.64
C LEU A 95 6.20 -14.20 -6.50
N GLY A 96 5.65 -14.07 -5.28
CA GLY A 96 5.94 -14.99 -4.17
C GLY A 96 5.51 -16.44 -4.44
N SER A 97 4.55 -16.65 -5.34
CA SER A 97 4.07 -17.97 -5.79
C SER A 97 4.68 -18.40 -7.13
N ALA A 98 5.29 -17.48 -7.89
CA ALA A 98 5.84 -17.71 -9.22
C ALA A 98 7.38 -17.85 -9.27
N ALA A 99 8.07 -17.75 -8.12
CA ALA A 99 9.51 -17.99 -8.01
C ALA A 99 9.96 -19.44 -8.32
N LEU A 100 9.09 -20.28 -8.89
CA LEU A 100 9.41 -21.59 -9.47
C LEU A 100 9.10 -21.72 -10.97
N ARG A 101 8.83 -20.63 -11.70
CA ARG A 101 8.61 -20.69 -13.16
C ARG A 101 9.42 -19.66 -13.97
N GLY A 102 10.61 -19.31 -13.48
CA GLY A 102 11.53 -18.41 -14.19
C GLY A 102 12.90 -19.01 -14.52
N ALA A 103 13.17 -20.28 -14.17
CA ALA A 103 14.47 -20.90 -14.36
C ALA A 103 14.36 -22.24 -15.10
N HIS A 104 13.74 -22.28 -16.29
CA HIS A 104 13.89 -23.39 -17.24
C HIS A 104 13.45 -22.98 -18.66
N ARG A 105 14.00 -21.87 -19.16
CA ARG A 105 14.05 -21.65 -20.61
C ARG A 105 15.34 -20.93 -21.00
N CYS A 106 16.45 -21.54 -20.60
CA CYS A 106 17.74 -21.40 -21.27
C CYS A 106 18.18 -22.82 -21.65
N PHE A 107 17.67 -23.32 -22.78
CA PHE A 107 18.38 -24.05 -23.83
C PHE A 107 17.40 -24.32 -24.98
#